data_AF-A0A8B8IT03-F1
#
_entry.id   AF-A0A8B8IT03-F1
#
_cell.length_a   1.000
_cell.length_b   1.000
_cell.length_c   1.000
_cell.angle_alpha   90.00
_cell.angle_beta   90.00
_cell.angle_gamma   90.00
#
_symmetry.space_group_name_H-M   'P 1'
#
loop_
_entity.id
_entity.type
_entity.pdbx_description
1 polymer ?
#
loop_
_entity_poly.entity_id
_entity_poly.type
_entity_poly.pdbx_seq_one_letter_code
_entity_poly.pdbx_strand_id
1 'polypeptide(L)'
;MAWFPRKISDLDRAQNVLMYGSELDADHPGFKDPIYRKRREQFAAIANNYKYGQPIPKVQYTETEIKTWGIVFRELHKLYQKHACEEYLENWPQLVKYCGYKEDNLPQLEDVSVFLKRKTGFQLRPVAGYLSPRDFLSGLAFRVFHCTQYIRHSSDPFYTPEPDCCHELLGHMPLLANPSFAQFSQELGLASLGATDEDIDKLATLYFFTVEFGLCRQTDGSFRVYGAGLLSSVAELQHALTTPDKIKRFDPDVTVNEECIITSYQNAYYYTDSFEEAKEKMRAYADSIQRPFGVRYNPYTQSVEILSNAQKITALVRELRGDICIVSSAIKKISAQDSTLDVETIANMLHTGLQVNERSPQSTSGGSTPNSERGLSPRPDVTK
;
A
#
# COMPACT_ATOMS: atom_id res chain seq x y z
N MET A 1 6.98 -8.74 20.61
CA MET A 1 6.70 -8.53 19.18
C MET A 1 5.20 -8.54 18.98
N ALA A 2 4.66 -7.55 18.29
CA ALA A 2 3.23 -7.46 18.02
C ALA A 2 2.77 -8.70 17.22
N TRP A 3 1.53 -9.14 17.47
CA TRP A 3 0.91 -10.17 16.64
C TRP A 3 0.70 -9.63 15.22
N PHE A 4 0.82 -10.49 14.22
CA PHE A 4 0.49 -10.17 12.83
C PHE A 4 -0.03 -11.44 12.12
N PRO A 5 -0.89 -11.29 11.10
CA PRO A 5 -1.46 -12.41 10.35
C PRO A 5 -0.38 -13.20 9.61
N ARG A 6 -0.46 -14.54 9.65
CA ARG A 6 0.42 -15.44 8.88
C ARG A 6 -0.30 -16.19 7.78
N LYS A 7 -1.63 -16.28 7.85
CA LYS A 7 -2.50 -16.78 6.80
C LYS A 7 -3.51 -15.71 6.44
N ILE A 8 -3.96 -15.67 5.20
CA ILE A 8 -4.97 -14.70 4.76
C ILE A 8 -6.27 -14.76 5.60
N SER A 9 -6.64 -15.94 6.10
CA SER A 9 -7.79 -16.12 7.00
C SER A 9 -7.62 -15.41 8.34
N ASP A 10 -6.38 -15.15 8.79
CA ASP A 10 -6.10 -14.45 10.04
C ASP A 10 -6.52 -12.97 9.97
N LEU A 11 -6.72 -12.42 8.76
CA LEU A 11 -7.25 -11.06 8.58
C LEU A 11 -8.65 -10.88 9.18
N ASP A 12 -9.39 -11.96 9.43
CA ASP A 12 -10.65 -11.92 10.19
C ASP A 12 -10.47 -11.37 11.62
N ARG A 13 -9.24 -11.38 12.13
CA ARG A 13 -8.87 -10.86 13.46
C ARG A 13 -8.23 -9.47 13.41
N ALA A 14 -7.95 -8.94 12.20
CA ALA A 14 -7.29 -7.65 11.98
C ALA A 14 -8.29 -6.66 11.36
N GLN A 15 -9.31 -6.29 12.13
CA GLN A 15 -10.44 -5.47 11.70
C GLN A 15 -10.77 -4.38 12.74
N ASN A 16 -9.77 -3.84 13.44
CA ASN A 16 -9.96 -2.79 14.44
C ASN A 16 -10.34 -1.47 13.74
N VAL A 17 -11.63 -1.17 13.72
CA VAL A 17 -12.19 0.09 13.20
C VAL A 17 -12.07 1.17 14.25
N LEU A 18 -11.40 2.26 13.91
CA LEU A 18 -11.15 3.42 14.79
C LEU A 18 -12.21 4.50 14.64
N MET A 19 -12.67 4.77 13.41
CA MET A 19 -13.55 5.90 13.10
C MET A 19 -14.54 5.53 11.99
N TYR A 20 -15.61 6.31 11.87
CA TYR A 20 -16.55 6.26 10.75
C TYR A 20 -17.17 4.87 10.51
N GLY A 21 -17.39 4.11 11.58
CA GLY A 21 -18.16 2.86 11.53
C GLY A 21 -19.65 3.15 11.32
N SER A 22 -20.45 2.84 12.34
CA SER A 22 -21.85 3.29 12.41
C SER A 22 -22.02 4.71 12.96
N GLU A 23 -20.98 5.25 13.60
CA GLU A 23 -20.99 6.57 14.22
C GLU A 23 -20.43 7.61 13.25
N LEU A 24 -21.06 8.79 13.23
CA LEU A 24 -20.68 9.93 12.39
C LEU A 24 -20.29 11.10 13.28
N ASP A 25 -19.28 11.85 12.87
CA ASP A 25 -18.87 13.07 13.55
C ASP A 25 -19.94 14.16 13.44
N ALA A 26 -19.92 15.13 14.36
CA ALA A 26 -20.95 16.16 14.48
C ALA A 26 -21.03 17.10 13.25
N ASP A 27 -19.92 17.26 12.54
CA ASP A 27 -19.78 18.04 11.31
C ASP A 27 -20.05 17.23 10.03
N HIS A 28 -20.24 15.91 10.15
CA HIS A 28 -20.56 15.05 9.02
C HIS A 28 -21.92 15.43 8.39
N PRO A 29 -22.04 15.57 7.04
CA PRO A 29 -23.28 16.01 6.40
C PRO A 29 -24.52 15.16 6.72
N GLY A 30 -24.31 13.86 6.95
CA GLY A 30 -25.34 12.91 7.36
C GLY A 30 -25.59 12.78 8.88
N PHE A 31 -24.94 13.57 9.74
CA PHE A 31 -25.02 13.40 11.20
C PHE A 31 -26.45 13.47 11.75
N LYS A 32 -27.26 14.38 11.19
CA LYS A 32 -28.66 14.60 11.58
C LYS A 32 -29.67 13.86 10.70
N ASP A 33 -29.23 13.08 9.72
CA ASP A 33 -30.10 12.31 8.83
C ASP A 33 -30.31 10.88 9.38
N PRO A 34 -31.47 10.58 9.96
CA PRO A 34 -31.74 9.24 10.52
C PRO A 34 -31.83 8.15 9.45
N ILE A 35 -32.20 8.50 8.21
CA ILE A 35 -32.29 7.54 7.10
C ILE A 35 -30.86 7.15 6.67
N TYR A 36 -29.98 8.14 6.51
CA TYR A 36 -28.57 7.89 6.18
C TYR A 36 -27.86 7.11 7.28
N ARG A 37 -28.08 7.43 8.56
CA ARG A 37 -27.47 6.69 9.68
C ARG A 37 -27.92 5.23 9.72
N LYS A 38 -29.22 4.97 9.57
CA LYS A 38 -29.75 3.60 9.47
C LYS A 38 -29.16 2.86 8.27
N ARG A 39 -28.94 3.57 7.16
CA ARG A 39 -28.30 3.00 5.97
C ARG A 39 -26.83 2.65 6.24
N ARG A 40 -26.09 3.47 6.99
CA ARG A 40 -24.70 3.17 7.44
C ARG A 40 -24.60 1.96 8.35
N GLU A 41 -25.54 1.77 9.28
CA GLU A 41 -25.62 0.57 10.12
C GLU A 41 -25.76 -0.71 9.29
N GLN A 42 -26.52 -0.66 8.18
CA GLN A 42 -26.64 -1.82 7.27
C GLN A 42 -25.30 -2.17 6.61
N PHE A 43 -24.56 -1.17 6.13
CA PHE A 43 -23.23 -1.38 5.55
C PHE A 43 -22.22 -1.92 6.57
N ALA A 44 -22.21 -1.35 7.79
CA ALA A 44 -21.37 -1.84 8.87
C ALA A 44 -21.70 -3.29 9.24
N ALA A 45 -22.98 -3.66 9.28
CA ALA A 45 -23.40 -5.04 9.53
C ALA A 45 -22.92 -6.01 8.45
N ILE A 46 -22.93 -5.61 7.16
CA ILE A 46 -22.37 -6.44 6.08
C ILE A 46 -20.88 -6.69 6.30
N ALA A 47 -20.10 -5.64 6.58
CA ALA A 47 -18.67 -5.75 6.81
C ALA A 47 -18.33 -6.59 8.05
N ASN A 48 -19.02 -6.38 9.17
CA ASN A 48 -18.77 -7.10 10.42
C ASN A 48 -19.10 -8.60 10.34
N ASN A 49 -20.13 -8.94 9.54
CA ASN A 49 -20.55 -10.33 9.33
C ASN A 49 -19.70 -11.06 8.28
N TYR A 50 -18.97 -10.36 7.44
CA TYR A 50 -18.09 -10.97 6.45
C TYR A 50 -16.98 -11.80 7.12
N LYS A 51 -16.70 -12.96 6.53
CA LYS A 51 -15.59 -13.85 6.92
C LYS A 51 -14.83 -14.29 5.68
N TYR A 52 -13.53 -14.52 5.85
CA TYR A 52 -12.68 -14.98 4.74
C TYR A 52 -13.27 -16.23 4.07
N GLY A 53 -13.24 -16.23 2.73
CA GLY A 53 -13.71 -17.33 1.89
C GLY A 53 -15.18 -17.22 1.46
N GLN A 54 -15.96 -16.32 2.06
CA GLN A 54 -17.31 -16.00 1.58
C GLN A 54 -17.25 -15.05 0.39
N PRO A 55 -18.20 -15.11 -0.57
CA PRO A 55 -18.36 -14.04 -1.55
C PRO A 55 -18.78 -12.75 -0.83
N ILE A 56 -18.33 -11.61 -1.33
CA ILE A 56 -18.70 -10.31 -0.77
C ILE A 56 -20.19 -10.06 -1.04
N PRO A 57 -21.02 -9.79 -0.01
CA PRO A 57 -22.45 -9.59 -0.20
C PRO A 57 -22.74 -8.41 -1.15
N LYS A 58 -23.60 -8.67 -2.14
CA LYS A 58 -24.08 -7.60 -3.04
C LYS A 58 -25.02 -6.67 -2.30
N VAL A 59 -24.95 -5.39 -2.63
CA VAL A 59 -25.79 -4.34 -2.06
C VAL A 59 -26.75 -3.83 -3.12
N GLN A 60 -28.02 -3.78 -2.77
CA GLN A 60 -29.00 -3.02 -3.53
C GLN A 60 -28.89 -1.54 -3.16
N TYR A 61 -28.16 -0.77 -3.99
CA TYR A 61 -28.06 0.67 -3.84
C TYR A 61 -29.38 1.36 -4.20
N THR A 62 -29.74 2.39 -3.45
CA THR A 62 -30.94 3.20 -3.71
C THR A 62 -30.72 4.12 -4.90
N GLU A 63 -31.81 4.65 -5.47
CA GLU A 63 -31.73 5.63 -6.57
C GLU A 63 -30.92 6.88 -6.19
N THR A 64 -31.06 7.36 -4.94
CA THR A 64 -30.28 8.49 -4.43
C THR A 64 -28.79 8.17 -4.39
N GLU A 65 -28.41 6.97 -3.92
CA GLU A 65 -27.02 6.52 -3.88
C GLU A 65 -26.43 6.41 -5.30
N ILE A 66 -27.15 5.79 -6.23
CA ILE A 66 -26.72 5.69 -7.63
C ILE A 66 -26.58 7.08 -8.27
N LYS A 67 -27.49 8.01 -7.97
CA LYS A 67 -27.42 9.40 -8.47
C LYS A 67 -26.20 10.14 -7.92
N THR A 68 -25.91 10.00 -6.62
CA THR A 68 -24.70 10.58 -6.00
C THR A 68 -23.44 10.06 -6.67
N TRP A 69 -23.34 8.73 -6.88
CA TRP A 69 -22.25 8.11 -7.62
C TRP A 69 -22.12 8.68 -9.03
N GLY A 70 -23.22 8.78 -9.78
CA GLY A 70 -23.20 9.30 -11.16
C GLY A 70 -22.70 10.75 -11.25
N ILE A 71 -23.00 11.59 -10.25
CA ILE A 71 -22.49 12.96 -10.16
C ILE A 71 -20.96 12.97 -10.04
N VAL A 72 -20.42 12.19 -9.10
CA VAL A 72 -18.98 12.09 -8.83
C VAL A 72 -18.25 11.46 -10.03
N PHE A 73 -18.79 10.36 -10.55
CA PHE A 73 -18.26 9.62 -11.70
C PHE A 73 -18.10 10.53 -12.92
N ARG A 74 -19.14 11.28 -13.31
CA ARG A 74 -19.09 12.17 -14.48
C ARG A 74 -18.01 13.23 -14.36
N GLU A 75 -17.90 13.86 -13.20
CA GLU A 75 -17.01 15.01 -13.05
C GLU A 75 -15.55 14.56 -12.99
N LEU A 76 -15.25 13.53 -12.21
CA LEU A 76 -13.91 12.99 -12.12
C LEU A 76 -13.44 12.37 -13.44
N HIS A 77 -14.32 11.69 -14.19
CA HIS A 77 -13.95 11.10 -15.49
C HIS A 77 -13.46 12.15 -16.50
N LYS A 78 -14.02 13.38 -16.49
CA LYS A 78 -13.51 14.48 -17.32
C LYS A 78 -12.09 14.90 -16.92
N LEU A 79 -11.76 14.81 -15.63
CA LEU A 79 -10.44 15.15 -15.11
C LEU A 79 -9.43 14.03 -15.38
N TYR A 80 -9.83 12.77 -15.29
CA TYR A 80 -8.94 11.63 -15.53
C TYR A 80 -8.29 11.69 -16.90
N GLN A 81 -9.07 11.98 -17.94
CA GLN A 81 -8.57 12.10 -19.32
C GLN A 81 -7.45 13.13 -19.48
N LYS A 82 -7.38 14.11 -18.58
CA LYS A 82 -6.39 15.20 -18.62
C LYS A 82 -5.27 15.03 -17.61
N HIS A 83 -5.49 14.30 -16.53
CA HIS A 83 -4.65 14.42 -15.34
C HIS A 83 -4.24 13.09 -14.73
N ALA A 84 -5.00 12.01 -14.93
CA ALA A 84 -4.62 10.70 -14.41
C ALA A 84 -3.38 10.16 -15.15
N CYS A 85 -2.61 9.33 -14.45
CA CYS A 85 -1.49 8.61 -15.04
C CYS A 85 -1.94 7.59 -16.09
N GLU A 86 -1.01 7.17 -16.94
CA GLU A 86 -1.26 6.23 -18.04
C GLU A 86 -1.84 4.90 -17.53
N GLU A 87 -1.26 4.34 -16.47
CA GLU A 87 -1.67 3.06 -15.90
C GLU A 87 -3.11 3.06 -15.39
N TYR A 88 -3.58 4.20 -14.88
CA TYR A 88 -4.97 4.38 -14.49
C TYR A 88 -5.88 4.29 -15.72
N LEU A 89 -5.54 5.03 -16.79
CA LEU A 89 -6.32 5.11 -18.01
C LEU A 89 -6.32 3.79 -18.81
N GLU A 90 -5.23 3.03 -18.77
CA GLU A 90 -5.14 1.69 -19.38
C GLU A 90 -6.11 0.68 -18.76
N ASN A 91 -6.31 0.76 -17.44
CA ASN A 91 -7.18 -0.16 -16.71
C ASN A 91 -8.65 0.27 -16.74
N TRP A 92 -8.94 1.56 -16.91
CA TRP A 92 -10.30 2.10 -16.89
C TRP A 92 -11.28 1.42 -17.86
N PRO A 93 -10.98 1.21 -19.16
CA PRO A 93 -11.89 0.51 -20.08
C PRO A 93 -12.25 -0.92 -19.63
N GLN A 94 -11.33 -1.59 -18.93
CA GLN A 94 -11.56 -2.94 -18.42
C GLN A 94 -12.52 -2.93 -17.23
N LEU A 95 -12.42 -1.94 -16.34
CA LEU A 95 -13.37 -1.74 -15.24
C LEU A 95 -14.78 -1.42 -15.75
N VAL A 96 -14.89 -0.56 -16.78
CA VAL A 96 -16.17 -0.28 -17.45
C VAL A 96 -16.77 -1.56 -18.04
N LYS A 97 -15.95 -2.34 -18.74
CA LYS A 97 -16.41 -3.56 -19.45
C LYS A 97 -16.78 -4.70 -18.52
N TYR A 98 -15.97 -4.96 -17.48
CA TYR A 98 -16.06 -6.19 -16.68
C TYR A 98 -16.58 -5.97 -15.26
N CYS A 99 -16.52 -4.74 -14.73
CA CYS A 99 -16.94 -4.42 -13.36
C CYS A 99 -18.16 -3.50 -13.31
N GLY A 100 -18.69 -3.08 -14.47
CA GLY A 100 -19.90 -2.26 -14.54
C GLY A 100 -19.69 -0.81 -14.13
N TYR A 101 -18.48 -0.26 -14.29
CA TYR A 101 -18.22 1.16 -14.03
C TYR A 101 -19.00 2.02 -15.04
N LYS A 102 -20.13 2.57 -14.59
CA LYS A 102 -20.98 3.45 -15.38
C LYS A 102 -21.62 4.48 -14.47
N GLU A 103 -21.99 5.62 -15.04
CA GLU A 103 -22.65 6.70 -14.31
C GLU A 103 -23.96 6.27 -13.62
N ASP A 104 -24.72 5.37 -14.25
CA ASP A 104 -26.01 4.87 -13.78
C ASP A 104 -25.91 3.55 -13.02
N ASN A 105 -24.70 3.07 -12.72
CA ASN A 105 -24.48 1.80 -12.03
C ASN A 105 -23.27 1.87 -11.09
N LEU A 106 -23.54 1.76 -9.78
CA LEU A 106 -22.50 1.67 -8.76
C LEU A 106 -21.94 0.23 -8.72
N PRO A 107 -20.63 0.03 -8.99
CA PRO A 107 -20.00 -1.30 -9.03
C PRO A 107 -20.15 -2.09 -7.72
N GLN A 108 -20.28 -3.40 -7.83
CA GLN A 108 -20.31 -4.30 -6.67
C GLN A 108 -18.90 -4.77 -6.33
N LEU A 109 -18.55 -4.76 -5.04
CA LEU A 109 -17.20 -5.15 -4.60
C LEU A 109 -16.82 -6.57 -5.00
N GLU A 110 -17.76 -7.53 -5.01
CA GLU A 110 -17.47 -8.90 -5.44
C GLU A 110 -16.98 -8.96 -6.89
N ASP A 111 -17.64 -8.22 -7.79
CA ASP A 111 -17.31 -8.23 -9.21
C ASP A 111 -15.91 -7.59 -9.43
N VAL A 112 -15.60 -6.52 -8.70
CA VAL A 112 -14.27 -5.86 -8.70
C VAL A 112 -13.19 -6.74 -8.06
N SER A 113 -13.50 -7.42 -6.95
CA SER A 113 -12.59 -8.34 -6.26
C SER A 113 -12.18 -9.50 -7.16
N VAL A 114 -13.13 -10.10 -7.88
CA VAL A 114 -12.86 -11.16 -8.85
C VAL A 114 -12.01 -10.65 -10.01
N PHE A 115 -12.28 -9.42 -10.50
CA PHE A 115 -11.49 -8.79 -11.54
C PHE A 115 -10.03 -8.57 -11.11
N LEU A 116 -9.81 -7.89 -9.98
CA LEU A 116 -8.48 -7.63 -9.44
C LEU A 116 -7.72 -8.92 -9.15
N LYS A 117 -8.40 -9.96 -8.66
CA LYS A 117 -7.75 -11.23 -8.34
C LYS A 117 -7.18 -11.91 -9.57
N ARG A 118 -7.87 -11.79 -10.71
CA ARG A 118 -7.39 -12.27 -12.01
C ARG A 118 -6.26 -11.42 -12.58
N LYS A 119 -6.30 -10.10 -12.36
CA LYS A 119 -5.38 -9.13 -12.96
C LYS A 119 -4.04 -9.06 -12.22
N THR A 120 -4.08 -8.96 -10.90
CA THR A 120 -2.93 -8.70 -10.04
C THR A 120 -2.95 -9.54 -8.76
N GLY A 121 -3.91 -10.46 -8.57
CA GLY A 121 -4.03 -11.23 -7.33
C GLY A 121 -4.57 -10.42 -6.15
N PHE A 122 -4.86 -9.12 -6.32
CA PHE A 122 -5.55 -8.33 -5.31
C PHE A 122 -6.99 -8.78 -5.14
N GLN A 123 -7.50 -8.72 -3.92
CA GLN A 123 -8.90 -9.02 -3.61
C GLN A 123 -9.42 -8.02 -2.59
N LEU A 124 -10.73 -7.80 -2.60
CA LEU A 124 -11.38 -6.85 -1.70
C LEU A 124 -11.92 -7.54 -0.46
N ARG A 125 -12.04 -6.76 0.61
CA ARG A 125 -12.71 -7.15 1.84
C ARG A 125 -13.60 -5.99 2.29
N PRO A 126 -14.91 -6.19 2.51
CA PRO A 126 -15.76 -5.11 3.01
C PRO A 126 -15.30 -4.70 4.41
N VAL A 127 -15.21 -3.39 4.65
CA VAL A 127 -14.85 -2.82 5.94
C VAL A 127 -15.88 -1.79 6.38
N ALA A 128 -16.14 -1.72 7.68
CA ALA A 128 -17.19 -0.88 8.24
C ALA A 128 -16.81 0.60 8.30
N GLY A 129 -15.52 0.93 8.30
CA GLY A 129 -14.99 2.28 8.46
C GLY A 129 -13.46 2.29 8.46
N TYR A 130 -12.88 3.34 9.04
CA TYR A 130 -11.43 3.56 9.05
C TYR A 130 -10.72 2.58 10.00
N LEU A 131 -9.84 1.73 9.47
CA LEU A 131 -9.07 0.77 10.26
C LEU A 131 -7.85 1.41 10.93
N SER A 132 -7.36 0.77 11.99
CA SER A 132 -6.01 1.06 12.47
C SER A 132 -4.98 0.86 11.34
N PRO A 133 -3.94 1.70 11.25
CA PRO A 133 -2.94 1.59 10.18
C PRO A 133 -2.29 0.20 10.12
N ARG A 134 -2.04 -0.40 11.30
CA ARG A 134 -1.49 -1.77 11.42
C ARG A 134 -2.38 -2.81 10.74
N ASP A 135 -3.69 -2.76 10.95
CA ASP A 135 -4.62 -3.74 10.38
C ASP A 135 -4.83 -3.53 8.88
N PHE A 136 -4.90 -2.27 8.44
CA PHE A 136 -5.02 -1.94 7.03
C PHE A 136 -3.78 -2.39 6.24
N LEU A 137 -2.58 -2.00 6.69
CA LEU A 137 -1.31 -2.40 6.06
C LEU A 137 -1.12 -3.93 6.10
N SER A 138 -1.56 -4.58 7.17
CA SER A 138 -1.56 -6.06 7.24
C SER A 138 -2.42 -6.68 6.13
N GLY A 139 -3.52 -6.04 5.70
CA GLY A 139 -4.30 -6.48 4.54
C GLY A 139 -3.49 -6.42 3.24
N LEU A 140 -2.80 -5.29 3.00
CA LEU A 140 -2.00 -5.08 1.80
C LEU A 140 -0.91 -6.15 1.64
N ALA A 141 -0.33 -6.64 2.74
CA ALA A 141 0.66 -7.72 2.72
C ALA A 141 0.15 -9.00 2.03
N PHE A 142 -1.16 -9.24 2.10
CA PHE A 142 -1.84 -10.40 1.50
C PHE A 142 -2.51 -10.06 0.15
N ARG A 143 -2.23 -8.88 -0.41
CA ARG A 143 -2.98 -8.29 -1.53
C ARG A 143 -4.48 -8.21 -1.24
N VAL A 144 -4.82 -7.86 -0.01
CA VAL A 144 -6.21 -7.61 0.40
C VAL A 144 -6.38 -6.12 0.65
N PHE A 145 -7.27 -5.49 -0.12
CA PHE A 145 -7.65 -4.10 0.12
C PHE A 145 -8.98 -4.07 0.89
N HIS A 146 -8.98 -3.42 2.05
CA HIS A 146 -10.19 -3.21 2.85
C HIS A 146 -10.96 -2.04 2.26
N CYS A 147 -12.18 -2.31 1.80
CA CYS A 147 -12.95 -1.39 0.96
C CYS A 147 -14.31 -1.11 1.61
N THR A 148 -14.68 0.16 1.76
CA THR A 148 -16.00 0.54 2.24
C THR A 148 -17.06 0.29 1.15
N GLN A 149 -18.31 0.06 1.58
CA GLN A 149 -19.46 -0.13 0.67
C GLN A 149 -20.47 1.00 0.73
N TYR A 150 -20.43 1.82 1.78
CA TYR A 150 -21.32 2.97 1.92
C TYR A 150 -20.90 4.08 0.96
N ILE A 151 -21.86 4.89 0.54
CA ILE A 151 -21.61 6.08 -0.27
C ILE A 151 -21.77 7.34 0.58
N ARG A 152 -20.99 8.37 0.24
CA ARG A 152 -21.10 9.71 0.84
C ARG A 152 -22.52 10.27 0.77
N HIS A 153 -22.81 11.20 1.69
CA HIS A 153 -24.13 11.83 1.78
C HIS A 153 -24.46 12.67 0.53
N SER A 154 -25.70 12.59 0.06
CA SER A 154 -26.11 13.21 -1.22
C SER A 154 -26.22 14.73 -1.20
N SER A 155 -26.17 15.37 -0.02
CA SER A 155 -26.23 16.84 0.09
C SER A 155 -25.01 17.53 -0.50
N ASP A 156 -23.85 16.87 -0.48
CA ASP A 156 -22.62 17.39 -1.06
C ASP A 156 -21.78 16.24 -1.67
N PRO A 157 -22.08 15.84 -2.92
CA PRO A 157 -21.37 14.75 -3.57
C PRO A 157 -19.87 14.99 -3.78
N PHE A 158 -19.40 16.25 -3.77
CA PHE A 158 -18.00 16.58 -4.04
C PHE A 158 -17.13 16.66 -2.78
N TYR A 159 -17.73 16.47 -1.61
CA TYR A 159 -17.03 16.47 -0.33
C TYR A 159 -17.33 15.20 0.47
N THR A 160 -16.30 14.63 1.07
CA THR A 160 -16.45 13.60 2.10
C THR A 160 -15.22 13.60 3.02
N PRO A 161 -15.40 13.55 4.35
CA PRO A 161 -14.28 13.42 5.30
C PRO A 161 -13.82 11.97 5.47
N GLU A 162 -14.55 11.01 4.92
CA GLU A 162 -14.36 9.57 5.11
C GLU A 162 -14.16 8.87 3.75
N PRO A 163 -13.37 7.79 3.67
CA PRO A 163 -13.21 7.04 2.44
C PRO A 163 -14.48 6.24 2.13
N ASP A 164 -15.40 6.83 1.37
CA ASP A 164 -16.62 6.17 0.88
C ASP A 164 -16.33 5.29 -0.35
N CYS A 165 -17.32 4.50 -0.79
CA CYS A 165 -17.12 3.62 -1.94
C CYS A 165 -16.79 4.36 -3.25
N CYS A 166 -17.14 5.64 -3.39
CA CYS A 166 -16.66 6.44 -4.52
C CYS A 166 -15.14 6.60 -4.48
N HIS A 167 -14.58 6.94 -3.30
CA HIS A 167 -13.14 7.01 -3.10
C HIS A 167 -12.45 5.69 -3.42
N GLU A 168 -12.96 4.59 -2.89
CA GLU A 168 -12.34 3.28 -3.11
C GLU A 168 -12.38 2.87 -4.59
N LEU A 169 -13.57 2.91 -5.19
CA LEU A 169 -13.80 2.39 -6.53
C LEU A 169 -13.12 3.25 -7.60
N LEU A 170 -13.16 4.58 -7.45
CA LEU A 170 -12.63 5.50 -8.45
C LEU A 170 -11.17 5.87 -8.19
N GLY A 171 -10.72 5.90 -6.94
CA GLY A 171 -9.35 6.22 -6.58
C GLY A 171 -8.42 5.00 -6.69
N HIS A 172 -8.72 3.95 -5.92
CA HIS A 172 -7.78 2.83 -5.71
C HIS A 172 -7.83 1.75 -6.79
N MET A 173 -9.03 1.28 -7.14
CA MET A 173 -9.19 0.07 -7.97
C MET A 173 -8.48 0.11 -9.33
N PRO A 174 -8.48 1.23 -10.09
CA PRO A 174 -7.81 1.29 -11.38
C PRO A 174 -6.30 1.06 -11.29
N LEU A 175 -5.66 1.49 -10.19
CA LEU A 175 -4.22 1.25 -9.98
C LEU A 175 -3.92 -0.09 -9.34
N LEU A 176 -4.79 -0.63 -8.49
CA LEU A 176 -4.63 -2.01 -8.01
C LEU A 176 -4.73 -3.04 -9.14
N ALA A 177 -5.25 -2.67 -10.32
CA ALA A 177 -5.23 -3.47 -11.54
C ALA A 177 -3.90 -3.38 -12.34
N ASN A 178 -2.97 -2.52 -11.92
CA ASN A 178 -1.61 -2.44 -12.45
C ASN A 178 -0.66 -3.35 -11.63
N PRO A 179 0.08 -4.28 -12.25
CA PRO A 179 0.95 -5.21 -11.52
C PRO A 179 2.06 -4.54 -10.70
N SER A 180 2.67 -3.47 -11.21
CA SER A 180 3.77 -2.77 -10.54
C SER A 180 3.24 -2.02 -9.32
N PHE A 181 2.11 -1.33 -9.45
CA PHE A 181 1.45 -0.66 -8.34
C PHE A 181 0.96 -1.65 -7.28
N ALA A 182 0.34 -2.76 -7.69
CA ALA A 182 -0.07 -3.82 -6.78
C ALA A 182 1.13 -4.39 -5.98
N GLN A 183 2.27 -4.59 -6.63
CA GLN A 183 3.48 -5.02 -5.92
C GLN A 183 3.95 -3.95 -4.93
N PHE A 184 4.00 -2.69 -5.35
CA PHE A 184 4.35 -1.55 -4.49
C PHE A 184 3.48 -1.47 -3.23
N SER A 185 2.15 -1.54 -3.38
CA SER A 185 1.21 -1.56 -2.25
C SER A 185 1.44 -2.78 -1.34
N GLN A 186 1.78 -3.94 -1.90
CA GLN A 186 2.10 -5.13 -1.09
C GLN A 186 3.42 -4.98 -0.31
N GLU A 187 4.44 -4.32 -0.86
CA GLU A 187 5.72 -4.08 -0.15
C GLU A 187 5.50 -3.27 1.13
N LEU A 188 4.67 -2.21 1.07
CA LEU A 188 4.25 -1.44 2.26
C LEU A 188 3.62 -2.36 3.31
N GLY A 189 2.71 -3.23 2.88
CA GLY A 189 2.08 -4.20 3.77
C GLY A 189 3.08 -5.19 4.38
N LEU A 190 3.99 -5.76 3.59
CA LEU A 190 5.00 -6.71 4.07
C LEU A 190 6.00 -6.06 5.02
N ALA A 191 6.36 -4.80 4.81
CA ALA A 191 7.20 -4.02 5.71
C ALA A 191 6.53 -3.84 7.08
N SER A 192 5.20 -3.68 7.11
CA SER A 192 4.43 -3.47 8.35
C SER A 192 4.38 -4.70 9.28
N LEU A 193 4.55 -5.91 8.75
CA LEU A 193 4.37 -7.15 9.51
C LEU A 193 5.44 -7.31 10.60
N GLY A 194 4.99 -7.27 11.86
CA GLY A 194 5.84 -7.40 13.04
C GLY A 194 6.61 -6.12 13.41
N ALA A 195 6.39 -5.01 12.70
CA ALA A 195 7.01 -3.71 12.97
C ALA A 195 6.46 -3.07 14.26
N THR A 196 7.22 -2.14 14.83
CA THR A 196 6.80 -1.35 16.01
C THR A 196 5.65 -0.40 15.66
N ASP A 197 4.94 0.16 16.64
CA ASP A 197 3.88 1.15 16.33
C ASP A 197 4.46 2.42 15.69
N GLU A 198 5.65 2.86 16.12
CA GLU A 198 6.37 3.98 15.50
C GLU A 198 6.66 3.72 14.01
N ASP A 199 7.14 2.52 13.66
CA ASP A 199 7.39 2.16 12.27
C ASP A 199 6.09 2.01 11.46
N ILE A 200 4.99 1.61 12.10
CA ILE A 200 3.66 1.58 11.45
C ILE A 200 3.20 2.99 11.12
N ASP A 201 3.34 3.94 12.03
CA ASP A 201 2.95 5.34 11.78
C ASP A 201 3.77 5.92 10.64
N LYS A 202 5.08 5.65 10.61
CA LYS A 202 5.97 6.01 9.51
C LYS A 202 5.53 5.41 8.17
N LEU A 203 5.22 4.11 8.14
CA LEU A 203 4.72 3.44 6.94
C LEU A 203 3.35 3.98 6.50
N ALA A 204 2.49 4.38 7.45
CA ALA A 204 1.21 5.00 7.16
C ALA A 204 1.39 6.37 6.49
N THR A 205 2.34 7.19 6.96
CA THR A 205 2.71 8.46 6.29
C THR A 205 3.22 8.21 4.87
N LEU A 206 4.08 7.21 4.68
CA LEU A 206 4.58 6.87 3.34
C LEU A 206 3.46 6.37 2.43
N TYR A 207 2.53 5.55 2.93
CA TYR A 207 1.32 5.16 2.21
C TYR A 207 0.48 6.38 1.82
N PHE A 208 0.28 7.31 2.75
CA PHE A 208 -0.51 8.53 2.52
C PHE A 208 0.08 9.40 1.40
N PHE A 209 1.38 9.70 1.44
CA PHE A 209 2.03 10.54 0.42
C PHE A 209 2.37 9.82 -0.89
N THR A 210 2.02 8.54 -1.00
CA THR A 210 2.16 7.77 -2.24
C THR A 210 0.80 7.28 -2.73
N VAL A 211 0.26 6.23 -2.11
CA VAL A 211 -1.01 5.60 -2.53
C VAL A 211 -2.20 6.56 -2.45
N GLU A 212 -2.26 7.47 -1.47
CA GLU A 212 -3.38 8.43 -1.34
C GLU A 212 -3.15 9.74 -2.10
N PHE A 213 -1.96 10.34 -2.01
CA PHE A 213 -1.68 11.69 -2.54
C PHE A 213 -0.46 11.76 -3.47
N GLY A 214 -0.08 10.65 -4.07
CA GLY A 214 1.09 10.56 -4.95
C GLY A 214 0.87 11.08 -6.37
N LEU A 215 1.97 11.60 -6.94
CA LEU A 215 2.08 12.03 -8.33
C LEU A 215 3.12 11.18 -9.06
N CYS A 216 3.03 11.08 -10.37
CA CYS A 216 4.10 10.51 -11.18
C CYS A 216 4.52 11.49 -12.26
N ARG A 217 5.79 11.46 -12.63
CA ARG A 217 6.32 12.21 -13.75
C ARG A 217 6.35 11.32 -14.98
N GLN A 218 5.67 11.76 -16.03
CA GLN A 218 5.61 11.06 -17.31
C GLN A 218 6.88 11.32 -18.13
N THR A 219 7.09 10.56 -19.20
CA THR A 219 8.25 10.70 -20.09
C THR A 219 8.35 12.06 -20.77
N ASP A 220 7.22 12.76 -20.94
CA ASP A 220 7.15 14.13 -21.46
C ASP A 220 7.47 15.21 -20.41
N GLY A 221 7.79 14.80 -19.18
CA GLY A 221 8.09 15.68 -18.05
C GLY A 221 6.85 16.21 -17.32
N SER A 222 5.63 15.91 -17.80
CA SER A 222 4.40 16.33 -17.14
C SER A 222 4.12 15.53 -15.86
N PHE A 223 3.54 16.19 -14.86
CA PHE A 223 3.05 15.51 -13.66
C PHE A 223 1.63 15.00 -13.87
N ARG A 224 1.39 13.75 -13.47
CA ARG A 224 0.07 13.10 -13.48
C ARG A 224 -0.26 12.58 -12.09
N VAL A 225 -1.55 12.51 -11.80
CA VAL A 225 -2.05 12.02 -10.52
C VAL A 225 -2.19 10.49 -10.54
N TYR A 226 -1.76 9.85 -9.46
CA TYR A 226 -2.04 8.44 -9.21
C TYR A 226 -2.59 8.22 -7.78
N GLY A 227 -2.40 9.15 -6.85
CA GLY A 227 -2.96 9.03 -5.50
C GLY A 227 -4.48 8.92 -5.51
N ALA A 228 -5.03 7.97 -4.76
CA ALA A 228 -6.47 7.71 -4.68
C ALA A 228 -7.28 8.87 -4.08
N GLY A 229 -6.75 9.55 -3.07
CA GLY A 229 -7.31 10.79 -2.52
C GLY A 229 -7.43 11.88 -3.59
N LEU A 230 -6.40 12.05 -4.42
CA LEU A 230 -6.46 12.96 -5.57
C LEU A 230 -7.47 12.49 -6.61
N LEU A 231 -7.44 11.21 -7.00
CA LEU A 231 -8.32 10.64 -8.02
C LEU A 231 -9.79 10.56 -7.60
N SER A 232 -10.12 10.80 -6.32
CA SER A 232 -11.49 10.77 -5.80
C SER A 232 -12.01 12.13 -5.34
N SER A 233 -11.16 13.17 -5.38
CA SER A 233 -11.48 14.53 -4.98
C SER A 233 -11.28 15.49 -6.16
N VAL A 234 -12.38 16.03 -6.69
CA VAL A 234 -12.34 17.00 -7.81
C VAL A 234 -11.46 18.21 -7.45
N ALA A 235 -11.65 18.74 -6.24
CA ALA A 235 -11.02 19.97 -5.82
C ALA A 235 -9.52 19.76 -5.49
N GLU A 236 -9.17 18.66 -4.83
CA GLU A 236 -7.78 18.40 -4.45
C GLU A 236 -6.93 17.96 -5.65
N LEU A 237 -7.50 17.22 -6.60
CA LEU A 237 -6.84 16.92 -7.88
C LEU A 237 -6.41 18.20 -8.59
N GLN A 238 -7.32 19.17 -8.71
CA GLN A 238 -7.05 20.45 -9.35
C GLN A 238 -6.03 21.27 -8.54
N HIS A 239 -6.14 21.26 -7.21
CA HIS A 239 -5.21 21.96 -6.34
C HIS A 239 -3.78 21.43 -6.53
N ALA A 240 -3.56 20.12 -6.46
CA ALA A 240 -2.25 19.49 -6.58
C ALA A 240 -1.51 19.88 -7.87
N LEU A 241 -2.24 20.03 -8.98
CA LEU A 241 -1.69 20.39 -10.29
C LEU A 241 -1.50 21.89 -10.51
N THR A 242 -2.15 22.74 -9.70
CA THR A 242 -2.03 24.21 -9.80
C THR A 242 -1.02 24.80 -8.80
N THR A 243 -0.42 23.97 -7.95
CA THR A 243 0.62 24.35 -6.98
C THR A 243 1.95 23.61 -7.24
N PRO A 244 2.66 23.89 -8.36
CA PRO A 244 3.89 23.19 -8.72
C PRO A 244 5.02 23.39 -7.69
N ASP A 245 4.98 24.49 -6.94
CA ASP A 245 5.90 24.80 -5.83
C ASP A 245 5.77 23.83 -4.64
N LYS A 246 4.62 23.17 -4.50
CA LYS A 246 4.37 22.13 -3.48
C LYS A 246 4.78 20.72 -3.92
N ILE A 247 5.15 20.52 -5.19
CA ILE A 247 5.50 19.20 -5.73
C ILE A 247 6.98 18.91 -5.45
N LYS A 248 7.24 17.88 -4.64
CA LYS A 248 8.57 17.44 -4.20
C LYS A 248 8.89 16.06 -4.76
N ARG A 249 10.17 15.72 -4.91
CA ARG A 249 10.57 14.35 -5.27
C ARG A 249 10.37 13.43 -4.07
N PHE A 250 9.78 12.26 -4.29
CA PHE A 250 9.60 11.27 -3.24
C PHE A 250 10.94 10.75 -2.73
N ASP A 251 11.14 10.89 -1.42
CA ASP A 251 12.26 10.34 -0.67
C ASP A 251 11.69 9.82 0.66
N PRO A 252 11.67 8.50 0.90
CA PRO A 252 11.07 7.94 2.11
C PRO A 252 11.61 8.53 3.41
N ASP A 253 12.92 8.80 3.49
CA ASP A 253 13.56 9.29 4.71
C ASP A 253 13.13 10.73 5.06
N VAL A 254 12.74 11.51 4.05
CA VAL A 254 12.21 12.87 4.21
C VAL A 254 10.69 12.85 4.38
N THR A 255 10.00 12.13 3.50
CA THR A 255 8.54 12.11 3.37
C THR A 255 7.86 11.58 4.62
N VAL A 256 8.51 10.65 5.33
CA VAL A 256 7.99 10.06 6.56
C VAL A 256 7.70 11.09 7.68
N ASN A 257 8.35 12.26 7.62
CA ASN A 257 8.16 13.32 8.62
C ASN A 257 7.11 14.36 8.21
N GLU A 258 6.50 14.24 7.02
CA GLU A 258 5.48 15.17 6.53
C GLU A 258 4.14 14.92 7.23
N GLU A 259 3.43 15.99 7.56
CA GLU A 259 2.16 15.94 8.28
C GLU A 259 1.01 15.51 7.35
N CYS A 260 0.29 14.46 7.70
CA CYS A 260 -0.89 14.00 6.96
C CYS A 260 -2.11 14.86 7.33
N ILE A 261 -2.60 15.68 6.40
CA ILE A 261 -3.72 16.58 6.66
C ILE A 261 -5.02 15.98 6.13
N ILE A 262 -5.98 15.75 7.02
CA ILE A 262 -7.27 15.12 6.65
C ILE A 262 -8.41 16.12 6.40
N THR A 263 -8.30 17.35 6.91
CA THR A 263 -9.39 18.35 6.88
C THR A 263 -9.24 19.43 5.82
N SER A 264 -8.08 19.51 5.15
CA SER A 264 -7.77 20.50 4.12
C SER A 264 -6.75 19.94 3.12
N TYR A 265 -6.48 20.68 2.05
CA TYR A 265 -5.51 20.25 1.04
C TYR A 265 -4.11 20.07 1.61
N GLN A 266 -3.36 19.15 1.01
CA GLN A 266 -1.99 18.87 1.43
C GLN A 266 -1.05 20.07 1.24
N ASN A 267 -0.05 20.16 2.12
CA ASN A 267 1.03 21.15 2.03
C ASN A 267 2.14 20.74 1.06
N ALA A 268 2.27 19.45 0.77
CA ALA A 268 3.23 18.90 -0.16
C ALA A 268 2.65 17.69 -0.91
N TYR A 269 3.08 17.50 -2.15
CA TYR A 269 2.78 16.33 -2.95
C TYR A 269 4.09 15.70 -3.42
N TYR A 270 4.17 14.37 -3.45
CA TYR A 270 5.41 13.68 -3.77
C TYR A 270 5.30 12.92 -5.08
N TYR A 271 6.32 13.06 -5.93
CA TYR A 271 6.38 12.36 -7.21
C TYR A 271 7.50 11.32 -7.32
N THR A 272 7.24 10.28 -8.09
CA THR A 272 8.25 9.34 -8.63
C THR A 272 8.23 9.34 -10.16
N ASP A 273 9.32 8.89 -10.77
CA ASP A 273 9.43 8.73 -12.24
C ASP A 273 8.76 7.44 -12.72
N SER A 274 8.58 6.46 -11.82
CA SER A 274 7.84 5.22 -12.09
C SER A 274 7.39 4.57 -10.78
N PHE A 275 6.48 3.60 -10.88
CA PHE A 275 6.15 2.73 -9.74
C PHE A 275 7.29 1.78 -9.37
N GLU A 276 8.20 1.46 -10.31
CA GLU A 276 9.40 0.67 -10.01
C GLU A 276 10.34 1.45 -9.07
N GLU A 277 10.59 2.73 -9.35
CA GLU A 277 11.38 3.60 -8.46
C GLU A 277 10.73 3.69 -7.06
N ALA A 278 9.40 3.88 -7.00
CA ALA A 278 8.67 3.92 -5.73
C ALA A 278 8.86 2.63 -4.92
N LYS A 279 8.77 1.48 -5.59
CA LYS A 279 8.97 0.15 -5.01
C LYS A 279 10.40 -0.05 -4.51
N GLU A 280 11.41 0.30 -5.31
CA GLU A 280 12.81 0.18 -4.90
C GLU A 280 13.13 1.05 -3.69
N LYS A 281 12.65 2.31 -3.68
CA LYS A 281 12.79 3.21 -2.53
C LYS A 281 12.12 2.67 -1.28
N MET A 282 10.91 2.12 -1.40
CA MET A 282 10.23 1.51 -0.27
C MET A 282 10.91 0.24 0.24
N ARG A 283 11.50 -0.58 -0.64
CA ARG A 283 12.30 -1.74 -0.23
C ARG A 283 13.54 -1.31 0.56
N ALA A 284 14.28 -0.32 0.05
CA ALA A 284 15.43 0.24 0.74
C ALA A 284 15.05 0.83 2.11
N TYR A 285 13.91 1.54 2.18
CA TYR A 285 13.39 2.04 3.45
C TYR A 285 12.99 0.91 4.40
N ALA A 286 12.32 -0.14 3.91
CA ALA A 286 11.91 -1.28 4.70
C ALA A 286 13.09 -2.05 5.33
N ASP A 287 14.27 -2.01 4.72
CA ASP A 287 15.50 -2.60 5.28
C ASP A 287 16.00 -1.85 6.54
N SER A 288 15.56 -0.60 6.76
CA SER A 288 15.84 0.16 7.98
C SER A 288 15.00 -0.30 9.17
N ILE A 289 13.83 -0.92 8.92
CA ILE A 289 12.88 -1.35 9.93
C ILE A 289 13.45 -2.53 10.72
N GLN A 290 13.63 -2.34 12.02
CA GLN A 290 14.28 -3.32 12.88
C GLN A 290 13.33 -4.48 13.24
N ARG A 291 13.55 -5.65 12.64
CA ARG A 291 12.89 -6.91 13.02
C ARG A 291 13.86 -8.09 12.94
N PRO A 292 13.75 -9.10 13.84
CA PRO A 292 14.69 -10.22 13.93
C PRO A 292 14.49 -11.31 12.86
N PHE A 293 13.77 -11.00 11.76
CA PHE A 293 13.50 -11.93 10.67
C PHE A 293 13.16 -11.21 9.37
N GLY A 294 13.34 -11.90 8.25
CA GLY A 294 12.70 -11.53 6.98
C GLY A 294 11.29 -12.11 6.87
N VAL A 295 10.48 -11.55 5.98
CA VAL A 295 9.16 -12.08 5.61
C VAL A 295 9.10 -12.33 4.12
N ARG A 296 8.39 -13.38 3.72
CA ARG A 296 8.07 -13.66 2.32
C ARG A 296 6.59 -13.98 2.19
N TYR A 297 5.92 -13.38 1.22
CA TYR A 297 4.58 -13.82 0.83
C TYR A 297 4.65 -15.07 -0.05
N ASN A 298 3.92 -16.12 0.33
CA ASN A 298 3.69 -17.29 -0.49
C ASN A 298 2.32 -17.14 -1.19
N PRO A 299 2.30 -16.89 -2.52
CA PRO A 299 1.06 -16.64 -3.25
C PRO A 299 0.19 -17.90 -3.42
N TYR A 300 0.78 -19.10 -3.38
CA TYR A 300 0.06 -20.35 -3.57
C TYR A 300 -0.86 -20.67 -2.38
N THR A 301 -0.37 -20.42 -1.17
CA THR A 301 -1.09 -20.68 0.07
C THR A 301 -1.66 -19.42 0.72
N GLN A 302 -1.43 -18.24 0.11
CA GLN A 302 -1.79 -16.92 0.63
C GLN A 302 -1.34 -16.75 2.09
N SER A 303 -0.06 -17.04 2.35
CA SER A 303 0.53 -17.05 3.69
C SER A 303 1.84 -16.27 3.76
N VAL A 304 2.21 -15.81 4.94
CA VAL A 304 3.49 -15.15 5.21
C VAL A 304 4.45 -16.13 5.87
N GLU A 305 5.56 -16.40 5.19
CA GLU A 305 6.66 -17.24 5.65
C GLU A 305 7.68 -16.38 6.41
N ILE A 306 8.06 -16.84 7.60
CA ILE A 306 9.05 -16.14 8.44
C ILE A 306 10.44 -16.71 8.17
N LEU A 307 11.30 -15.91 7.56
CA LEU A 307 12.70 -16.23 7.25
C LEU A 307 13.59 -15.90 8.47
N SER A 308 13.58 -16.79 9.45
CA SER A 308 14.23 -16.59 10.76
C SER A 308 15.53 -17.37 10.96
N ASN A 309 15.91 -18.24 10.02
CA ASN A 309 17.12 -19.07 10.12
C ASN A 309 17.62 -19.55 8.75
N ALA A 310 18.86 -20.04 8.72
CA ALA A 310 19.51 -20.50 7.50
C ALA A 310 18.76 -21.63 6.78
N GLN A 311 18.11 -22.54 7.51
CA GLN A 311 17.35 -23.64 6.91
C GLN A 311 16.16 -23.13 6.08
N LYS A 312 15.39 -22.18 6.61
CA LYS A 312 14.26 -21.58 5.91
C LYS A 312 14.70 -20.74 4.72
N ILE A 313 15.76 -19.96 4.88
CA ILE A 313 16.36 -19.18 3.78
C ILE A 313 16.85 -20.12 2.67
N THR A 314 17.51 -21.22 3.03
CA THR A 314 17.97 -22.23 2.06
C THR A 314 16.80 -22.89 1.31
N ALA A 315 15.68 -23.15 1.98
CA ALA A 315 14.49 -23.68 1.33
C ALA A 315 13.94 -22.72 0.25
N LEU A 316 13.87 -21.41 0.57
CA LEU A 316 13.51 -20.37 -0.39
C LEU A 316 14.49 -20.31 -1.57
N VAL A 317 15.79 -20.29 -1.30
CA VAL A 317 16.82 -20.25 -2.35
C VAL A 317 16.70 -21.45 -3.31
N ARG A 318 16.37 -22.63 -2.79
CA ARG A 318 16.14 -23.83 -3.62
C ARG A 318 14.93 -23.67 -4.55
N GLU A 319 13.87 -23.02 -4.08
CA GLU A 319 12.69 -22.72 -4.90
C GLU A 319 13.01 -21.71 -6.00
N LEU A 320 13.67 -20.60 -5.64
CA LEU A 320 14.12 -19.58 -6.60
C LEU A 320 15.07 -20.15 -7.66
N ARG A 321 15.91 -21.12 -7.30
CA ARG A 321 16.75 -21.82 -8.28
C ARG A 321 15.92 -22.54 -9.34
N GLY A 322 14.75 -23.06 -8.99
CA GLY A 322 13.80 -23.64 -9.94
C GLY A 322 13.33 -22.61 -10.97
N ASP A 323 12.94 -21.42 -10.51
CA ASP A 323 12.52 -20.32 -11.39
C ASP A 323 13.65 -19.83 -12.30
N ILE A 324 14.88 -19.71 -11.76
CA ILE A 324 16.07 -19.38 -12.54
C ILE A 324 16.34 -20.44 -13.63
N CYS A 325 16.12 -21.73 -13.33
CA CYS A 325 16.22 -22.79 -14.33
C CYS A 325 15.17 -22.66 -15.45
N ILE A 326 13.96 -22.20 -15.14
CA ILE A 326 12.92 -21.91 -16.14
C ILE A 326 13.39 -20.76 -17.05
N VAL A 327 13.87 -19.66 -16.47
CA VAL A 327 14.42 -18.51 -17.22
C VAL A 327 15.56 -18.96 -18.13
N SER A 328 16.54 -19.71 -17.59
CA SER A 328 17.66 -20.24 -18.38
C SER A 328 17.19 -21.13 -19.53
N SER A 329 16.18 -21.97 -19.31
CA SER A 329 15.61 -22.84 -20.35
C SER A 329 14.89 -22.04 -21.43
N ALA A 330 14.19 -20.96 -21.06
CA ALA A 330 13.53 -20.07 -22.01
C ALA A 330 14.54 -19.30 -22.86
N ILE A 331 15.58 -18.73 -22.24
CA ILE A 331 16.68 -18.05 -22.94
C ILE A 331 17.30 -18.97 -23.98
N LYS A 332 17.64 -20.21 -23.62
CA LYS A 332 18.21 -21.20 -24.56
C LYS A 332 17.31 -21.50 -25.75
N LYS A 333 16.00 -21.58 -25.54
CA LYS A 333 15.03 -21.85 -26.61
C LYS A 333 14.87 -20.64 -27.54
N ILE A 334 14.79 -19.44 -26.98
CA ILE A 334 14.60 -18.20 -27.74
C ILE A 334 15.88 -17.82 -28.47
N SER A 335 17.06 -17.92 -27.85
CA SER A 335 18.33 -17.60 -28.51
C SER A 335 18.65 -18.51 -29.71
N ALA A 336 18.10 -19.72 -29.73
CA ALA A 336 18.18 -20.62 -30.87
C ALA A 336 17.29 -20.20 -32.05
N GLN A 337 16.31 -19.32 -31.82
CA GLN A 337 15.33 -18.86 -32.82
C GLN A 337 15.50 -17.37 -33.17
N ASP A 338 16.04 -16.57 -32.25
CA ASP A 338 16.22 -15.13 -32.37
C ASP A 338 17.64 -14.75 -31.93
N SER A 339 18.47 -14.39 -32.92
CA SER A 339 19.85 -13.97 -32.70
C SER A 339 19.99 -12.55 -32.13
N THR A 340 18.89 -11.81 -31.99
CA THR A 340 18.88 -10.43 -31.47
C THR A 340 18.64 -10.37 -29.96
N LEU A 341 18.38 -11.51 -29.31
CA LEU A 341 18.18 -11.60 -27.87
C LEU A 341 19.45 -11.18 -27.11
N ASP A 342 19.35 -10.13 -26.30
CA ASP A 342 20.43 -9.69 -25.41
C ASP A 342 20.49 -10.56 -24.14
N VAL A 343 21.17 -11.69 -24.28
CA VAL A 343 21.36 -12.66 -23.19
C VAL A 343 22.20 -12.08 -22.05
N GLU A 344 23.16 -11.20 -22.35
CA GLU A 344 24.11 -10.66 -21.38
C GLU A 344 23.40 -9.73 -20.40
N THR A 345 22.54 -8.83 -20.90
CA THR A 345 21.73 -7.96 -20.05
C THR A 345 20.81 -8.76 -19.13
N ILE A 346 20.13 -9.79 -19.64
CA ILE A 346 19.24 -10.65 -18.84
C ILE A 346 20.02 -11.39 -17.75
N ALA A 347 21.22 -11.91 -18.07
CA ALA A 347 22.07 -12.58 -17.10
C ALA A 347 22.59 -11.61 -16.01
N ASN A 348 22.93 -10.39 -16.39
CA ASN A 348 23.39 -9.36 -15.44
C ASN A 348 22.30 -8.96 -14.44
N MET A 349 21.03 -8.87 -14.87
CA MET A 349 19.89 -8.62 -13.97
C MET A 349 19.75 -9.68 -12.88
N LEU A 350 20.09 -10.94 -13.16
CA LEU A 350 20.05 -12.03 -12.17
C LEU A 350 21.19 -11.91 -11.15
N HIS A 351 22.34 -11.35 -11.54
CA HIS A 351 23.52 -11.23 -10.68
C HIS A 351 23.46 -10.04 -9.72
N THR A 352 22.95 -8.89 -10.17
CA THR A 352 22.93 -7.65 -9.37
C THR A 352 21.99 -7.73 -8.16
N GLY A 353 20.88 -8.47 -8.25
CA GLY A 353 19.92 -8.62 -7.16
C GLY A 353 20.38 -9.48 -5.96
N LEU A 354 21.55 -10.15 -6.05
CA LEU A 354 22.02 -11.13 -5.04
C LEU A 354 23.15 -10.62 -4.13
N GLN A 355 23.54 -9.34 -4.23
CA GLN A 355 24.66 -8.82 -3.41
C GLN A 355 24.28 -8.77 -1.92
N VAL A 356 24.77 -9.73 -1.15
CA VAL A 356 24.69 -9.72 0.31
C VAL A 356 25.88 -8.96 0.86
N ASN A 357 25.65 -7.78 1.44
CA ASN A 357 26.69 -7.07 2.18
C ASN A 357 26.92 -7.78 3.53
N GLU A 358 28.02 -8.53 3.63
CA GLU A 358 28.46 -9.09 4.92
C GLU A 358 28.83 -7.94 5.87
N ARG A 359 28.04 -7.74 6.92
CA ARG A 359 28.52 -6.99 8.08
C ARG A 359 29.46 -7.90 8.87
N SER A 360 30.75 -7.78 8.62
CA SER A 360 31.79 -8.41 9.45
C SER A 360 31.61 -7.97 10.91
N PRO A 361 31.67 -8.88 11.91
CA PRO A 361 31.76 -8.48 13.30
C PRO A 361 33.09 -7.75 13.48
N GLN A 362 33.05 -6.48 13.86
CA GLN A 362 34.26 -5.79 14.32
C GLN A 362 34.82 -6.56 15.51
N SER A 363 35.98 -7.19 15.32
CA SER A 363 36.79 -7.75 16.39
C SER A 363 37.27 -6.59 17.28
N THR A 364 36.66 -6.41 18.43
CA THR A 364 37.23 -5.60 19.52
C THR A 364 38.46 -6.33 20.07
N SER A 365 39.63 -6.00 19.55
CA SER A 365 40.91 -6.34 20.17
C SER A 365 41.60 -5.06 20.65
N GLY A 366 41.79 -4.93 21.97
CA GLY A 366 42.72 -3.97 22.55
C GLY A 366 42.16 -3.19 23.73
N GLY A 367 42.14 -3.81 24.91
CA GLY A 367 41.77 -3.14 26.16
C GLY A 367 42.17 -3.98 27.37
N SER A 368 43.47 -4.20 27.53
CA SER A 368 44.04 -4.86 28.71
C SER A 368 44.15 -3.87 29.87
N THR A 369 43.39 -4.13 30.93
CA THR A 369 43.65 -3.62 32.29
C THR A 369 43.80 -4.81 33.23
N PRO A 370 44.87 -4.89 34.05
CA PRO A 370 44.87 -5.76 35.21
C PRO A 370 44.40 -4.99 36.45
N ASN A 371 43.56 -5.67 37.22
CA ASN A 371 43.06 -5.25 38.52
C ASN A 371 44.17 -5.12 39.57
N SER A 372 43.90 -4.17 40.46
CA SER A 372 44.41 -3.94 41.80
C SER A 372 44.79 -5.18 42.62
N GLU A 373 45.84 -5.03 43.44
CA GLU A 373 45.81 -5.47 44.83
C GLU A 373 46.66 -4.58 45.75
N ARG A 374 46.16 -4.46 46.98
CA ARG A 374 46.56 -3.61 48.12
C ARG A 374 48.00 -3.93 48.54
N GLY A 375 48.81 -3.09 49.16
CA GLY A 375 48.62 -1.91 50.00
C GLY A 375 49.72 -1.94 51.08
N LEU A 376 50.34 -0.80 51.37
CA LEU A 376 51.01 -0.42 52.64
C LEU A 376 51.96 0.76 52.37
N SER A 377 51.58 1.94 52.87
CA SER A 377 52.44 3.12 53.05
C SER A 377 53.46 2.89 54.19
N PRO A 378 54.31 3.86 54.59
CA PRO A 378 54.66 5.15 53.98
C PRO A 378 56.19 5.43 53.94
N ARG A 379 56.61 6.45 53.20
CA ARG A 379 57.64 7.41 53.66
C ARG A 379 57.61 8.71 52.82
N PRO A 380 57.85 9.89 53.44
CA PRO A 380 57.66 11.20 52.82
C PRO A 380 58.99 11.82 52.31
N ASP A 381 58.86 13.06 51.82
CA ASP A 381 59.88 14.03 51.34
C ASP A 381 60.39 13.78 49.92
N VAL A 382 60.36 14.74 48.99
CA VAL A 382 61.07 16.04 49.04
C VAL A 382 60.44 17.00 48.02
N THR A 383 60.41 18.25 48.43
CA THR A 383 60.04 19.49 47.73
C THR A 383 60.86 19.81 46.47
N LYS A 384 60.18 20.32 45.43
CA LYS A 384 60.36 21.68 44.89
C LYS A 384 59.26 22.04 43.92
#